data_AF-A0A381T5C0-F1
#
_entry.id   AF-A0A381T5C0-F1
#
_cell.length_a   1.000
_cell.length_b   1.000
_cell.length_c   1.000
_cell.angle_alpha   90.00
_cell.angle_beta   90.00
_cell.angle_gamma   90.00
#
_symmetry.space_group_name_H-M   'P 1'
#
loop_
_entity.id
_entity.type
_entity.pdbx_description
1 polymer ?
#
loop_
_entity_poly.entity_id
_entity_poly.type
_entity_poly.pdbx_seq_one_letter_code
_entity_poly.pdbx_strand_id
1 'polypeptide(L)'
;MGTGEVAFRVPIPGFTFKNGLMQEHFNENYLESEKYPHASFKGNIDAWDSINLSNEPQQVTLTGMMNIHGVSHEIKDTGKISKIDGQVRGSAKFNIIVADYEIDIPKILRDNIAKIVD
;
A
#
# COMPACT_ATOMS: atom_id res chain seq x y z
N MET A 1 -13.24 -11.68 20.09
CA MET A 1 -13.00 -12.01 18.66
C MET A 1 -12.31 -10.80 18.04
N GLY A 2 -11.32 -11.00 17.16
CA GLY A 2 -10.61 -9.87 16.54
C GLY A 2 -11.52 -9.09 15.59
N THR A 3 -11.20 -7.82 15.34
CA THR A 3 -12.05 -6.82 14.66
C THR A 3 -11.99 -6.85 13.13
N GLY A 4 -11.17 -7.72 12.53
CA GLY A 4 -10.90 -7.69 11.08
C GLY A 4 -10.08 -6.47 10.63
N GLU A 5 -9.60 -5.67 11.58
CA GLU A 5 -8.76 -4.50 11.33
C GLU A 5 -7.39 -4.91 10.79
N VAL A 6 -6.96 -4.17 9.78
CA VAL A 6 -5.65 -4.33 9.14
C VAL A 6 -5.00 -2.96 9.01
N ALA A 7 -3.74 -2.89 9.39
CA ALA A 7 -2.96 -1.68 9.26
C ALA A 7 -1.50 -2.00 8.96
N PHE A 8 -0.88 -1.16 8.14
CA PHE A 8 0.55 -1.18 7.93
C PHE A 8 1.11 0.24 7.86
N ARG A 9 2.39 0.37 8.15
CA ARG A 9 3.16 1.60 7.99
C ARG A 9 4.51 1.25 7.36
N VAL A 10 4.84 1.91 6.28
CA VAL A 10 6.04 1.66 5.48
C VAL A 10 6.97 2.87 5.59
N PRO A 11 8.25 2.71 5.99
CA PRO A 11 9.22 3.79 5.94
C PRO A 11 9.63 4.09 4.49
N ILE A 12 9.38 5.31 4.03
CA ILE A 12 9.73 5.75 2.66
C ILE A 12 11.27 5.74 2.43
N PRO A 13 12.11 6.21 3.37
CA PRO A 13 13.57 6.14 3.18
C PRO A 13 14.13 4.70 3.15
N GLY A 14 13.31 3.69 3.50
CA GLY A 14 13.72 2.29 3.54
C GLY A 14 13.69 1.58 2.18
N PHE A 15 13.19 2.22 1.12
CA PHE A 15 13.18 1.64 -0.23
C PHE A 15 14.59 1.58 -0.80
N THR A 16 14.92 0.47 -1.47
CA THR A 16 16.22 0.24 -2.10
C THR A 16 16.14 0.43 -3.61
N PHE A 17 17.12 1.16 -4.16
CA PHE A 17 17.18 1.47 -5.59
C PHE A 17 18.53 1.03 -6.17
N LYS A 18 18.57 0.83 -7.49
CA LYS A 18 19.80 0.36 -8.17
C LYS A 18 20.97 1.34 -8.06
N ASN A 19 20.70 2.63 -7.90
CA ASN A 19 21.71 3.66 -7.68
C ASN A 19 21.17 4.76 -6.76
N GLY A 20 22.09 5.52 -6.16
CA GLY A 20 21.77 6.57 -5.18
C GLY A 20 20.99 7.75 -5.76
N LEU A 21 21.23 8.14 -7.01
CA LEU A 21 20.52 9.26 -7.65
C LEU A 21 19.01 9.00 -7.80
N MET A 22 18.62 7.76 -8.15
CA MET A 22 17.21 7.38 -8.19
C MET A 22 16.57 7.45 -6.80
N GLN A 23 17.31 7.04 -5.77
CA GLN A 23 16.85 7.11 -4.39
C GLN A 23 16.71 8.56 -3.92
N GLU A 24 17.65 9.44 -4.28
CA GLU A 24 17.59 10.87 -4.00
C GLU A 24 16.36 11.50 -4.66
N HIS A 25 16.15 11.27 -5.96
CA HIS A 25 14.95 11.77 -6.65
C HIS A 25 13.66 11.22 -6.06
N PHE A 26 13.62 9.94 -5.69
CA PHE A 26 12.46 9.35 -5.03
C PHE A 26 12.15 10.03 -3.69
N ASN A 27 13.16 10.24 -2.85
CA ASN A 27 12.95 10.79 -1.51
C ASN A 27 12.73 12.31 -1.52
N GLU A 28 13.44 13.06 -2.36
CA GLU A 28 13.39 14.53 -2.34
C GLU A 28 12.34 15.08 -3.30
N ASN A 29 12.34 14.64 -4.56
CA ASN A 29 11.52 15.27 -5.61
C ASN A 29 10.12 14.67 -5.71
N TYR A 30 9.91 13.43 -5.25
CA TYR A 30 8.63 12.73 -5.43
C TYR A 30 7.90 12.48 -4.11
N LEU A 31 8.55 11.89 -3.11
CA LEU A 31 7.87 11.50 -1.87
C LEU A 31 8.07 12.48 -0.70
N GLU A 32 8.95 13.49 -0.86
CA GLU A 32 9.30 14.46 0.19
C GLU A 32 9.54 13.77 1.56
N SER A 33 10.36 12.71 1.58
CA SER A 33 10.41 11.75 2.69
C SER A 33 10.89 12.34 4.02
N GLU A 34 11.57 13.49 4.02
CA GLU A 34 11.88 14.22 5.26
C GLU A 34 10.61 14.75 5.94
N LYS A 35 9.62 15.17 5.14
CA LYS A 35 8.32 15.69 5.59
C LYS A 35 7.30 14.57 5.76
N TYR A 36 7.29 13.60 4.85
CA TYR A 36 6.38 12.44 4.86
C TYR A 36 7.18 11.13 4.96
N PRO A 37 7.77 10.81 6.12
CA PRO A 37 8.68 9.67 6.25
C PRO A 37 8.01 8.30 6.13
N HIS A 38 6.68 8.24 6.08
CA HIS A 38 5.95 7.00 5.99
C HIS A 38 4.74 7.07 5.07
N ALA A 39 4.49 5.98 4.36
CA ALA A 39 3.17 5.64 3.85
C ALA A 39 2.45 4.73 4.84
N SER A 40 1.11 4.74 4.83
CA SER A 40 0.33 3.85 5.68
C SER A 40 -0.99 3.47 5.06
N PHE A 41 -1.51 2.33 5.51
CA PHE A 41 -2.89 1.94 5.26
C PHE A 41 -3.53 1.59 6.60
N LYS A 42 -4.78 1.97 6.78
CA LYS A 42 -5.63 1.52 7.89
C LYS A 42 -7.02 1.22 7.34
N GLY A 43 -7.47 -0.01 7.54
CA GLY A 43 -8.76 -0.45 7.03
C GLY A 43 -9.25 -1.71 7.72
N ASN A 44 -10.23 -2.34 7.09
CA ASN A 44 -10.87 -3.55 7.56
C ASN A 44 -11.05 -4.53 6.42
N ILE A 45 -11.07 -5.82 6.76
CA ILE A 45 -11.63 -6.85 5.90
C ILE A 45 -13.15 -6.75 5.97
N ASP A 46 -13.80 -6.51 4.83
CA ASP A 46 -15.25 -6.41 4.74
C ASP A 46 -15.89 -7.74 5.19
N ALA A 47 -16.98 -7.65 5.96
CA ALA A 47 -17.74 -8.81 6.45
C ALA A 47 -16.91 -9.86 7.22
N TRP A 48 -15.89 -9.44 7.98
CA TRP A 48 -14.99 -10.30 8.74
C TRP A 48 -15.69 -11.39 9.58
N ASP A 49 -16.78 -11.05 10.28
CA ASP A 49 -17.50 -12.01 11.13
C ASP A 49 -18.18 -13.15 10.36
N SER A 50 -18.33 -13.01 9.03
CA SER A 50 -18.90 -14.03 8.15
C SER A 50 -17.84 -14.93 7.50
N ILE A 51 -16.55 -14.66 7.74
CA ILE A 51 -15.44 -15.37 7.12
C ILE A 51 -15.10 -16.64 7.91
N ASN A 52 -15.17 -17.78 7.23
CA ASN A 52 -14.71 -19.05 7.76
C ASN A 52 -13.26 -19.31 7.31
N LEU A 53 -12.30 -19.01 8.18
CA LEU A 53 -10.88 -19.19 7.90
C LEU A 53 -10.55 -20.68 7.66
N SER A 54 -9.86 -20.94 6.55
CA SER A 54 -9.39 -22.26 6.14
C SER A 54 -7.91 -22.23 5.76
N ASN A 55 -7.30 -23.42 5.64
CA ASN A 55 -5.93 -23.54 5.12
C ASN A 55 -5.85 -23.10 3.63
N GLU A 56 -6.95 -23.22 2.89
CA GLU A 56 -7.05 -22.74 1.51
C GLU A 56 -7.17 -21.20 1.44
N PRO A 57 -6.45 -20.53 0.52
CA PRO A 57 -6.60 -19.10 0.28
C PRO A 57 -8.01 -18.74 -0.20
N GLN A 58 -8.68 -17.85 0.52
CA GLN A 58 -9.98 -17.29 0.13
C GLN A 58 -9.86 -15.79 -0.16
N GLN A 59 -10.57 -15.33 -1.18
CA GLN A 59 -10.59 -13.93 -1.55
C GLN A 59 -11.42 -13.12 -0.55
N VAL A 60 -10.94 -11.93 -0.21
CA VAL A 60 -11.62 -10.97 0.65
C VAL A 60 -11.56 -9.58 0.04
N THR A 61 -12.47 -8.71 0.47
CA THR A 61 -12.45 -7.29 0.12
C THR A 61 -11.92 -6.50 1.32
N LEU A 62 -11.07 -5.52 1.03
CA LEU A 62 -10.44 -4.63 1.99
C LEU A 62 -10.91 -3.22 1.70
N THR A 63 -11.44 -2.53 2.70
CA THR A 63 -11.82 -1.12 2.60
C THR A 63 -11.07 -0.32 3.65
N GLY A 64 -10.44 0.79 3.28
CA GLY A 64 -9.71 1.63 4.22
C GLY A 64 -9.06 2.87 3.62
N MET A 65 -8.33 3.59 4.46
CA MET A 65 -7.61 4.79 4.07
C MET A 65 -6.14 4.47 3.82
N MET A 66 -5.66 4.76 2.61
CA MET A 66 -4.26 4.79 2.25
C MET A 66 -3.75 6.23 2.38
N ASN A 67 -2.60 6.43 3.02
CA ASN A 67 -1.90 7.70 3.10
C ASN A 67 -0.51 7.57 2.48
N ILE A 68 -0.23 8.39 1.47
CA ILE A 68 1.07 8.46 0.78
C ILE A 68 1.31 9.94 0.49
N HIS A 69 2.54 10.42 0.72
CA HIS A 69 2.89 11.85 0.50
C HIS A 69 1.97 12.81 1.29
N GLY A 70 1.48 12.40 2.46
CA GLY A 70 0.55 13.22 3.26
C GLY A 70 -0.88 13.30 2.72
N VAL A 71 -1.16 12.78 1.52
CA VAL A 71 -2.49 12.72 0.92
C VAL A 71 -3.16 11.40 1.29
N SER A 72 -4.44 11.47 1.68
CA SER A 72 -5.22 10.30 2.07
C SER A 72 -6.33 10.00 1.07
N HIS A 73 -6.36 8.76 0.59
CA HIS A 73 -7.40 8.24 -0.29
C HIS A 73 -8.07 7.01 0.31
N GLU A 74 -9.40 6.95 0.18
CA GLU A 74 -10.12 5.71 0.43
C GLU A 74 -9.84 4.74 -0.70
N ILE A 75 -9.45 3.52 -0.34
CA ILE A 75 -9.24 2.43 -1.28
C ILE A 75 -10.17 1.28 -0.92
N LYS A 76 -10.69 0.63 -1.97
CA LYS A 76 -11.42 -0.62 -1.88
C LYS A 76 -10.79 -1.61 -2.85
N ASP A 77 -10.12 -2.61 -2.30
CA ASP A 77 -9.33 -3.55 -3.09
C ASP A 77 -9.54 -4.99 -2.62
N THR A 78 -8.98 -5.95 -3.34
CA THR A 78 -9.11 -7.37 -3.00
C THR A 78 -7.80 -7.96 -2.50
N GLY A 79 -7.93 -8.92 -1.59
CA GLY A 79 -6.81 -9.69 -1.06
C GLY A 79 -7.17 -11.16 -0.94
N LYS A 80 -6.21 -11.96 -0.49
CA LYS A 80 -6.41 -13.36 -0.10
C LYS A 80 -6.02 -13.53 1.34
N ILE A 81 -6.76 -14.35 2.06
CA ILE A 81 -6.43 -14.77 3.42
C ILE A 81 -6.50 -16.28 3.56
N SER A 82 -5.68 -16.85 4.42
CA SER A 82 -5.76 -18.24 4.83
C SER A 82 -5.28 -18.39 6.27
N LYS A 83 -5.59 -19.52 6.90
CA LYS A 83 -5.09 -19.90 8.21
C LYS A 83 -4.19 -21.12 8.06
N ILE A 84 -2.88 -20.91 8.10
CA ILE A 84 -1.89 -21.98 7.92
C ILE A 84 -1.14 -22.13 9.25
N ASP A 85 -1.06 -23.35 9.77
CA ASP A 85 -0.41 -23.66 11.05
C ASP A 85 -0.93 -22.82 12.24
N GLY A 86 -2.24 -22.57 12.24
CA GLY A 86 -2.90 -21.74 13.25
C GLY A 86 -2.70 -20.23 13.08
N GLN A 87 -1.89 -19.79 12.13
CA GLN A 87 -1.61 -18.37 11.85
C GLN A 87 -2.42 -17.86 10.66
N VAL A 88 -2.99 -16.67 10.80
CA VAL A 88 -3.63 -15.99 9.67
C VAL A 88 -2.55 -15.38 8.78
N ARG A 89 -2.57 -15.73 7.50
CA ARG A 89 -1.71 -15.15 6.46
C ARG A 89 -2.59 -14.40 5.48
N GLY A 90 -2.13 -13.24 5.06
CA GLY A 90 -2.83 -12.40 4.08
C GLY A 90 -1.87 -11.93 2.99
N SER A 91 -2.38 -11.78 1.78
CA SER A 91 -1.71 -11.08 0.69
C SER A 91 -2.70 -10.19 -0.05
N ALA A 92 -2.29 -8.98 -0.38
CA ALA A 92 -3.06 -8.04 -1.17
C ALA A 92 -2.09 -7.30 -2.09
N LYS A 93 -2.63 -6.78 -3.19
CA LYS A 93 -1.88 -5.99 -4.17
C LYS A 93 -2.67 -4.72 -4.41
N PHE A 94 -2.05 -3.58 -4.16
CA PHE A 94 -2.70 -2.28 -4.26
C PHE A 94 -2.17 -1.57 -5.49
N ASN A 95 -3.05 -1.23 -6.42
CA ASN A 95 -2.66 -0.43 -7.58
C ASN A 95 -2.74 1.05 -7.21
N ILE A 96 -1.59 1.69 -7.03
CA ILE A 96 -1.46 3.08 -6.62
C ILE A 96 -1.31 3.96 -7.86
N ILE A 97 -2.30 4.81 -8.11
CA ILE A 97 -2.20 5.87 -9.11
C ILE A 97 -1.43 7.03 -8.48
N VAL A 98 -0.21 7.27 -8.95
CA VAL A 98 0.73 8.22 -8.32
C VAL A 98 0.15 9.64 -8.25
N ALA A 99 -0.59 10.04 -9.28
CA ALA A 99 -1.20 11.36 -9.37
C ALA A 99 -2.30 11.61 -8.33
N ASP A 100 -2.96 10.55 -7.82
CA ASP A 100 -3.99 10.72 -6.78
C ASP A 100 -3.36 11.26 -5.49
N TYR A 101 -2.11 10.90 -5.21
CA TYR A 101 -1.39 11.32 -4.00
C TYR A 101 -0.57 12.61 -4.18
N GLU A 102 -0.91 13.43 -5.18
CA GLU A 102 -0.26 14.71 -5.50
C GLU A 102 1.25 14.62 -5.78
N ILE A 103 1.75 13.43 -6.14
CA ILE A 103 3.14 13.23 -6.53
C ILE A 103 3.30 13.64 -8.00
N ASP A 104 3.89 14.81 -8.27
CA ASP A 104 4.10 15.29 -9.63
C ASP A 104 5.34 14.66 -10.27
N ILE A 105 5.11 13.97 -11.39
CA ILE A 105 6.18 13.41 -12.22
C ILE A 105 6.41 14.34 -13.41
N PRO A 106 7.63 14.90 -13.56
CA PRO A 106 8.01 15.75 -14.69
C PRO A 106 7.66 15.09 -16.02
N LYS A 107 7.09 15.87 -16.95
CA LYS A 107 6.57 15.35 -18.23
C LYS A 107 7.58 14.51 -19.02
N ILE A 108 8.85 14.92 -19.01
CA ILE A 108 9.94 14.23 -19.72
C ILE A 108 10.27 12.84 -19.14
N LEU A 109 9.85 12.57 -17.90
CA LEU A 109 10.10 11.30 -17.19
C LEU A 109 8.87 10.40 -17.13
N ARG A 110 7.70 10.84 -17.62
CA ARG A 110 6.44 10.06 -17.55
C ARG A 110 6.46 8.77 -18.35
N ASP A 111 7.31 8.66 -19.37
CA ASP A 111 7.50 7.41 -20.12
C ASP A 111 8.42 6.43 -19.38
N ASN A 112 9.22 6.93 -18.43
CA ASN A 112 10.19 6.15 -17.65
C ASN A 112 9.68 5.81 -16.24
N ILE A 113 8.61 6.45 -15.76
CA ILE A 113 8.01 6.22 -14.44
C ILE A 113 6.56 5.77 -14.62
N ALA A 114 6.20 4.65 -13.99
CA ALA A 114 4.87 4.08 -14.11
C ALA A 114 3.82 5.02 -13.48
N LYS A 115 2.72 5.24 -14.21
CA LYS A 115 1.55 6.01 -13.72
C LYS A 115 0.81 5.28 -12.60
N ILE A 116 0.89 3.94 -12.63
CA ILE A 116 0.33 3.03 -11.63
C ILE A 116 1.49 2.18 -11.12
N VAL A 117 1.62 2.08 -9.80
CA VAL A 117 2.61 1.25 -9.10
C VAL A 117 1.89 0.19 -8.28
N ASP A 118 2.44 -1.02 -8.20
CA ASP A 118 1.74 -2.22 -7.70
C ASP A 118 2.57 -3.13 -6.78
#